data_AF-A0A4Q1U112-F1
#
_entry.id   AF-A0A4Q1U112-F1
#
_cell.length_a   1.000
_cell.length_b   1.000
_cell.length_c   1.000
_cell.angle_alpha   90.00
_cell.angle_beta   90.00
_cell.angle_gamma   90.00
#
_symmetry.space_group_name_H-M   'P 1'
#
loop_
_entity.id
_entity.type
_entity.pdbx_description
1 polymer ?
#
loop_
_entity_poly.entity_id
_entity_poly.type
_entity_poly.pdbx_seq_one_letter_code
_entity_poly.pdbx_strand_id
1 'polypeptide(L)'
;MEHPGGHSGSLILQNYRVVGPTIASPCWRRDVNGQHGQSSLILPDLELALTRLLEFGEEIVAQCVLTRPIHEHFTIYEIPLEKRSPENPARFKVGPDTFLLERLAEAEGAMEKPKQK
;
A
#
# COMPACT_ATOMS: atom_id res chain seq x y z
N MET A 1 27.46 3.90 -1.96
CA MET A 1 26.33 4.85 -1.96
C MET A 1 26.59 5.83 -0.83
N GLU A 2 26.73 7.09 -1.17
CA GLU A 2 27.00 8.14 -0.17
C GLU A 2 25.68 8.61 0.42
N HIS A 3 25.55 8.55 1.75
CA HIS A 3 24.42 9.11 2.47
C HIS A 3 24.90 10.35 3.24
N PRO A 4 24.11 11.44 3.27
CA PRO A 4 24.37 12.56 4.16
C PRO A 4 24.52 12.08 5.62
N GLY A 5 25.52 12.58 6.34
CA GLY A 5 25.80 12.19 7.73
C GLY A 5 26.93 11.15 7.92
N GLY A 6 27.72 10.86 6.88
CA GLY A 6 28.91 9.99 7.01
C GLY A 6 28.61 8.49 7.01
N HIS A 7 27.36 8.10 6.77
CA HIS A 7 26.95 6.70 6.61
C HIS A 7 27.25 6.20 5.19
N SER A 8 28.52 6.16 4.83
CA SER A 8 28.97 5.64 3.53
C SER A 8 29.11 4.11 3.60
N GLY A 9 28.67 3.43 2.54
CA GLY A 9 28.82 1.99 2.43
C GLY A 9 28.81 1.50 0.99
N SER A 10 29.29 0.28 0.80
CA SER A 10 29.32 -0.40 -0.49
C SER A 10 28.13 -1.33 -0.60
N LEU A 11 27.33 -1.14 -1.67
CA LEU A 11 26.30 -2.10 -2.03
C LEU A 11 26.97 -3.28 -2.74
N ILE A 12 26.87 -4.47 -2.16
CA ILE A 12 27.38 -5.69 -2.76
C ILE A 12 26.20 -6.46 -3.32
N LEU A 13 26.21 -6.72 -4.62
CA LEU A 13 25.25 -7.57 -5.32
C LEU A 13 25.96 -8.87 -5.70
N GLN A 14 25.38 -10.00 -5.30
CA GLN A 14 25.88 -11.32 -5.65
C GLN A 14 24.85 -11.99 -6.55
N ASN A 15 25.29 -12.33 -7.77
CA ASN A 15 24.45 -13.06 -8.72
C ASN A 15 24.29 -14.53 -8.31
N TYR A 16 23.44 -15.26 -9.03
CA TYR A 16 23.33 -16.71 -8.92
C TYR A 16 24.71 -17.36 -8.94
N ARG A 17 24.95 -18.28 -8.02
CA ARG A 17 26.19 -19.05 -7.94
C ARG A 17 25.91 -20.51 -7.69
N VAL A 18 26.74 -21.37 -8.26
CA VAL A 18 26.72 -22.80 -7.96
C VAL A 18 27.36 -23.01 -6.58
N VAL A 19 26.66 -23.72 -5.70
CA VAL A 19 27.13 -24.08 -4.36
C VAL A 19 26.98 -25.60 -4.20
N GLY A 20 28.05 -26.33 -4.55
CA GLY A 20 28.00 -27.79 -4.62
C GLY A 20 27.00 -28.26 -5.68
N PRO A 21 26.03 -29.13 -5.35
CA PRO A 21 25.02 -29.60 -6.30
C PRO A 21 23.83 -28.62 -6.47
N THR A 22 23.80 -27.47 -5.79
CA THR A 22 22.67 -26.53 -5.81
C THR A 22 23.04 -25.17 -6.38
N ILE A 23 22.02 -24.35 -6.68
CA ILE A 23 22.17 -22.96 -7.09
C ILE A 23 21.73 -22.07 -5.95
N ALA A 24 22.59 -21.16 -5.49
CA ALA A 24 22.22 -20.12 -4.55
C ALA A 24 21.56 -18.94 -5.28
N SER A 25 20.42 -18.50 -4.76
CA SER A 25 19.69 -17.32 -5.25
C SER A 25 20.50 -16.02 -5.10
N PRO A 26 20.23 -15.01 -5.94
CA PRO A 26 20.93 -13.74 -5.90
C PRO A 26 20.60 -13.01 -4.59
N CYS A 27 21.63 -12.42 -3.99
CA CYS A 27 21.52 -11.73 -2.73
C CYS A 27 22.26 -10.40 -2.78
N TRP A 28 21.89 -9.50 -1.87
CA TRP A 28 22.58 -8.24 -1.68
C TRP A 28 22.95 -8.07 -0.22
N ARG A 29 23.91 -7.19 0.04
CA ARG A 29 24.24 -6.70 1.38
C ARG A 29 24.84 -5.31 1.30
N ARG A 30 24.88 -4.61 2.42
CA ARG A 30 25.56 -3.33 2.56
C ARG A 30 26.77 -3.49 3.46
N ASP A 31 27.95 -3.29 2.90
CA ASP A 31 29.20 -3.34 3.65
C ASP A 31 29.56 -1.92 4.11
N VAL A 32 29.97 -1.78 5.38
CA VAL A 32 30.26 -0.49 6.02
C VAL A 32 31.61 -0.57 6.70
N ASN A 33 32.51 0.38 6.45
CA ASN A 33 33.86 0.41 7.02
C ASN A 33 34.63 -0.93 6.87
N GLY A 34 34.46 -1.60 5.73
CA GLY A 34 35.08 -2.90 5.46
C GLY A 34 34.44 -4.10 6.17
N GLN A 35 33.38 -3.90 6.96
CA GLN A 35 32.62 -4.97 7.60
C GLN A 35 31.47 -5.43 6.70
N HIS A 36 31.33 -6.76 6.58
CA HIS A 36 30.23 -7.35 5.83
C HIS A 36 28.90 -7.13 6.55
N GLY A 37 27.93 -6.54 5.84
CA GLY A 37 26.57 -6.42 6.35
C GLY A 37 25.80 -7.74 6.30
N GLN A 38 24.60 -7.71 6.88
CA GLN A 38 23.65 -8.81 6.71
C GLN A 38 23.24 -8.93 5.25
N SER A 39 23.18 -10.16 4.76
CA SER A 39 22.74 -10.46 3.40
C SER A 39 21.26 -10.79 3.36
N SER A 40 20.58 -10.25 2.35
CA SER A 40 19.18 -10.56 2.05
C SER A 40 19.03 -11.00 0.60
N LEU A 41 18.00 -11.79 0.31
CA LEU A 41 17.69 -12.24 -1.04
C LEU A 41 17.08 -11.09 -1.84
N ILE A 42 17.55 -10.89 -3.07
CA ILE A 42 17.11 -9.75 -3.88
C ILE A 42 15.64 -9.87 -4.27
N LEU A 43 15.18 -11.06 -4.70
CA LEU A 43 13.83 -11.22 -5.23
C LEU A 43 12.72 -10.97 -4.18
N PRO A 44 12.76 -11.55 -2.97
CA PRO A 44 11.75 -11.26 -1.95
C PRO A 44 11.74 -9.79 -1.51
N ASP A 45 12.92 -9.15 -1.44
CA ASP A 45 13.01 -7.73 -1.08
C ASP A 45 12.40 -6.83 -2.16
N LEU A 46 12.60 -7.17 -3.45
CA LEU A 46 11.99 -6.44 -4.56
C LEU A 46 10.47 -6.61 -4.60
N GLU A 47 9.97 -7.81 -4.34
CA GLU A 47 8.53 -8.09 -4.23
C GLU A 47 7.91 -7.26 -3.10
N LEU A 48 8.52 -7.27 -1.92
CA LEU A 48 8.10 -6.46 -0.78
C LEU A 48 8.16 -4.96 -1.07
N ALA A 49 9.21 -4.49 -1.73
CA ALA A 49 9.35 -3.09 -2.11
C ALA A 49 8.26 -2.64 -3.08
N LEU A 50 7.93 -3.48 -4.07
CA LEU A 50 6.85 -3.23 -5.02
C LEU A 50 5.50 -3.13 -4.30
N THR A 51 5.17 -4.11 -3.45
CA THR A 51 3.92 -4.09 -2.66
C THR A 51 3.81 -2.81 -1.84
N ARG A 52 4.87 -2.46 -1.10
CA ARG A 52 4.88 -1.24 -0.26
C ARG A 52 4.73 0.03 -1.08
N LEU A 53 5.31 0.09 -2.28
CA LEU A 53 5.20 1.26 -3.15
C LEU A 53 3.76 1.46 -3.63
N LEU A 54 3.08 0.37 -4.02
CA LEU A 54 1.69 0.40 -4.45
C LEU A 54 0.76 0.79 -3.29
N GLU A 55 0.96 0.15 -2.13
CA GLU A 55 0.24 0.46 -0.90
C GLU A 55 0.41 1.93 -0.48
N PHE A 56 1.63 2.45 -0.56
CA PHE A 56 1.92 3.84 -0.26
C PHE A 56 1.28 4.81 -1.26
N GLY A 57 1.23 4.44 -2.54
CA GLY A 57 0.52 5.21 -3.56
C GLY A 57 -0.97 5.37 -3.23
N GLU A 58 -1.63 4.29 -2.79
CA GLU A 58 -3.02 4.34 -2.34
C GLU A 58 -3.21 5.25 -1.12
N GLU A 59 -2.28 5.23 -0.17
CA GLU A 59 -2.33 6.09 1.02
C GLU A 59 -2.19 7.56 0.67
N ILE A 60 -1.29 7.92 -0.26
CA ILE A 60 -1.15 9.31 -0.73
C ILE A 60 -2.48 9.80 -1.31
N VAL A 61 -3.11 9.01 -2.18
CA VAL A 61 -4.39 9.38 -2.80
C VAL A 61 -5.48 9.52 -1.75
N ALA A 62 -5.54 8.59 -0.78
CA ALA A 62 -6.49 8.66 0.31
C ALA A 62 -6.31 9.94 1.15
N GLN A 63 -5.08 10.28 1.52
CA GLN A 63 -4.77 11.51 2.25
C GLN A 63 -5.14 12.77 1.45
N CYS A 64 -4.93 12.78 0.13
CA CYS A 64 -5.33 13.89 -0.72
C CYS A 64 -6.84 14.11 -0.69
N VAL A 65 -7.63 13.04 -0.79
CA VAL A 65 -9.10 13.10 -0.75
C VAL A 65 -9.59 13.56 0.62
N LEU A 66 -8.99 13.10 1.72
CA LEU A 66 -9.35 13.54 3.07
C LEU A 66 -8.97 15.01 3.33
N THR A 67 -7.85 15.47 2.77
CA THR A 67 -7.38 16.86 2.96
C THR A 67 -8.15 17.85 2.08
N ARG A 68 -8.64 17.40 0.92
CA ARG A 68 -9.38 18.22 -0.06
C ARG A 68 -10.59 17.44 -0.58
N PRO A 69 -11.63 17.27 0.25
CA PRO A 69 -12.81 16.53 -0.16
C PRO A 69 -13.53 17.26 -1.29
N ILE A 70 -13.97 16.50 -2.30
CA ILE A 70 -14.82 17.03 -3.38
C ILE A 70 -16.18 17.48 -2.83
N HIS A 71 -16.65 16.82 -1.76
CA HIS A 71 -17.90 17.11 -1.07
C HIS A 71 -17.77 16.78 0.41
N GLU A 72 -18.37 17.58 1.29
CA GLU A 72 -18.19 17.48 2.75
C GLU A 72 -18.66 16.15 3.36
N HIS A 73 -19.62 15.50 2.69
CA HIS A 73 -20.20 14.21 3.12
C HIS A 73 -19.65 12.99 2.39
N PHE A 74 -18.50 13.08 1.73
CA PHE A 74 -17.80 11.92 1.18
C PHE A 74 -16.56 11.62 2.00
N THR A 75 -16.38 10.35 2.34
CA THR A 75 -15.26 9.86 3.14
C THR A 75 -14.66 8.60 2.54
N ILE A 76 -13.56 8.16 3.13
CA ILE A 76 -12.81 6.97 2.72
C ILE A 76 -13.08 5.84 3.70
N TYR A 77 -13.32 4.65 3.17
CA TYR A 77 -13.44 3.42 3.93
C TYR A 77 -12.37 2.43 3.50
N GLU A 78 -11.77 1.76 4.47
CA GLU A 78 -10.89 0.63 4.20
C GLU A 78 -11.71 -0.63 3.89
N ILE A 79 -11.30 -1.35 2.85
CA ILE A 79 -11.85 -2.63 2.45
C ILE A 79 -11.10 -3.73 3.24
N PRO A 80 -11.82 -4.57 4.03
CA PRO A 80 -11.21 -5.72 4.70
C PRO A 80 -10.51 -6.65 3.71
N LEU A 81 -9.39 -7.26 4.12
CA LEU A 81 -8.54 -8.08 3.24
C LEU A 81 -9.33 -9.17 2.52
N GLU A 82 -10.29 -9.80 3.21
CA GLU A 82 -11.11 -10.90 2.71
C GLU A 82 -12.11 -10.47 1.61
N LYS A 83 -12.37 -9.16 1.50
CA LYS A 83 -13.30 -8.57 0.53
C LYS A 83 -12.58 -7.89 -0.63
N ARG A 84 -11.24 -7.88 -0.65
CA ARG A 84 -10.45 -7.28 -1.72
C ARG A 84 -10.47 -8.19 -2.95
N SER A 85 -10.54 -7.61 -4.14
CA SER A 85 -10.49 -8.38 -5.38
C SER A 85 -9.08 -8.98 -5.55
N PRO A 86 -8.96 -10.29 -5.87
CA PRO A 86 -7.65 -10.91 -6.13
C PRO A 86 -6.90 -10.28 -7.31
N GLU A 87 -7.63 -9.76 -8.31
CA GLU A 87 -7.04 -9.19 -9.52
C GLU A 87 -6.53 -7.76 -9.32
N ASN A 88 -7.15 -7.03 -8.40
CA ASN A 88 -6.77 -5.67 -8.02
C ASN A 88 -7.21 -5.41 -6.57
N PRO A 89 -6.34 -5.66 -5.58
CA PRO A 89 -6.72 -5.67 -4.16
C PRO A 89 -6.76 -4.27 -3.56
N ALA A 90 -7.56 -3.38 -4.15
CA ALA A 90 -7.74 -2.00 -3.67
C ALA A 90 -8.05 -1.97 -2.17
N ARG A 91 -7.32 -1.15 -1.42
CA ARG A 91 -7.47 -1.03 0.03
C ARG A 91 -8.56 -0.05 0.42
N PHE A 92 -8.80 0.97 -0.41
CA PHE A 92 -9.71 2.06 -0.07
C PHE A 92 -10.86 2.16 -1.07
N LYS A 93 -12.04 2.54 -0.55
CA LYS A 93 -13.19 2.98 -1.34
C LYS A 93 -13.69 4.33 -0.86
N VAL A 94 -14.24 5.12 -1.77
CA VAL A 94 -14.89 6.39 -1.47
C VAL A 94 -16.40 6.17 -1.36
N GLY A 95 -17.04 6.77 -0.36
CA GLY A 95 -18.49 6.65 -0.17
C GLY A 95 -19.06 7.77 0.67
N PRO A 96 -20.40 7.89 0.71
CA PRO A 96 -21.09 8.84 1.58
C PRO A 96 -20.80 8.54 3.05
N ASP A 97 -20.67 9.58 3.87
CA ASP A 97 -20.58 9.48 5.32
C ASP A 97 -21.91 9.02 5.95
N THR A 98 -21.89 8.78 7.26
CA THR A 98 -23.09 8.33 7.99
C THR A 98 -24.22 9.34 7.91
N PHE A 99 -23.92 10.63 7.91
CA PHE A 99 -24.94 11.69 7.84
C PHE A 99 -25.70 11.67 6.51
N LEU A 100 -24.97 11.60 5.39
CA LEU A 100 -25.59 11.55 4.07
C LEU A 100 -26.30 10.21 3.84
N LEU A 101 -25.79 9.11 4.36
CA LEU A 101 -26.48 7.82 4.33
C LEU A 101 -27.84 7.87 5.06
N GLU A 102 -27.89 8.46 6.26
CA GLU A 102 -29.14 8.62 7.01
C GLU A 102 -30.14 9.52 6.27
N ARG A 103 -29.68 10.64 5.71
CA ARG A 103 -30.51 11.57 4.93
C ARG A 103 -31.06 10.93 3.65
N LEU A 104 -30.26 10.12 2.96
CA LEU A 104 -30.69 9.39 1.77
C LEU A 104 -31.76 8.34 2.13
N ALA A 105 -31.56 7.60 3.22
CA ALA A 105 -32.54 6.61 3.69
C ALA A 105 -33.88 7.25 4.10
N GLU A 106 -33.85 8.42 4.76
CA GLU A 106 -35.05 9.19 5.08
C GLU A 106 -35.79 9.67 3.83
N ALA A 107 -35.06 10.11 2.80
CA ALA A 107 -35.64 10.56 1.54
C ALA A 107 -36.30 9.41 0.75
N GLU A 108 -35.66 8.24 0.71
CA GLU A 108 -36.22 7.04 0.09
C GLU A 108 -37.49 6.57 0.84
N GLY A 109 -37.46 6.51 2.17
CA GLY A 109 -38.63 6.16 2.98
C GLY A 109 -39.79 7.18 2.89
N ALA A 110 -39.49 8.46 2.60
CA ALA A 110 -40.49 9.48 2.33
C ALA A 110 -41.12 9.36 0.93
N MET A 111 -40.39 8.82 -0.07
CA MET A 111 -40.93 8.51 -1.39
C MET A 111 -41.83 7.26 -1.38
N GLU A 112 -41.52 6.25 -0.57
CA GLU A 112 -42.31 5.00 -0.48
C GLU A 112 -43.65 5.15 0.26
N LYS A 113 -43.86 6.24 1.02
CA LYS A 113 -45.16 6.56 1.62
C LYS A 113 -45.91 7.57 0.74
N PRO A 114 -46.66 7.15 -0.29
CA PRO A 114 -47.51 8.09 -1.00
C PRO A 114 -48.54 8.66 -0.02
N LYS A 115 -48.73 9.98 -0.10
CA LYS A 115 -49.73 10.74 0.65
C LYS A 115 -51.10 10.05 0.50
N GLN A 116 -51.55 9.35 1.54
CA GLN A 116 -52.96 9.04 1.70
C GLN A 116 -53.71 10.35 1.98
N LYS A 117 -54.31 10.93 0.94
CA LYS A 117 -55.43 11.86 1.05
C LYS A 117 -56.36 11.66 -0.13
#